data_AF-A0A7Y1W4G1-F1
#
_entry.id   AF-A0A7Y1W4G1-F1
#
_cell.length_a   1.000
_cell.length_b   1.000
_cell.length_c   1.000
_cell.angle_alpha   90.00
_cell.angle_beta   90.00
_cell.angle_gamma   90.00
#
_symmetry.space_group_name_H-M   'P 1'
#
loop_
_entity.id
_entity.type
_entity.pdbx_description
1 polymer ?
#
loop_
_entity_poly.entity_id
_entity_poly.type
_entity_poly.pdbx_seq_one_letter_code
_entity_poly.pdbx_strand_id
1 'polypeptide(L)'
;MRALRGCALACLFAFALPTLAAEPVSITPWFAFHSDFDTNLNDALVIAGRERAANRAELFKGGNAKACFDGLAPSQRAGWNLAVDYYARIVSPAGWDDRQQFLLRIALAGLAENLDERASGYLELAEHMRGAAEPAYTACGWDQQDAANRAWVERLMPRIQQHGAAIAQRLEAVYGTPWHGLPLRVDVVAHAPPVGANTIWLNPEGGHILVSSGIEDALALEIMFHEASHTLVSYGRGDPLPLALEAAAQNTGVELPRDLWHVVMFYLTGEVMREVLGEAYTPYMVTQGLWDGRWGRYREAVEASMPAYLEGSATLQQAAASLLQKLHAEPGPD
;
A
#
# COMPACT_ATOMS: atom_id res chain seq x y z
N MET A 1 24.65 -25.79 -66.00
CA MET A 1 24.40 -26.16 -64.58
C MET A 1 25.46 -25.55 -63.69
N ARG A 2 25.14 -24.49 -62.94
CA ARG A 2 25.81 -24.12 -61.67
C ARG A 2 24.87 -23.16 -60.95
N ALA A 3 24.33 -23.63 -59.82
CA ALA A 3 23.27 -23.00 -59.07
C ALA A 3 23.81 -21.88 -58.15
N LEU A 4 23.01 -20.83 -57.99
CA LEU A 4 23.17 -19.78 -57.00
C LEU A 4 23.10 -20.36 -55.57
N ARG A 5 23.96 -19.89 -54.67
CA ARG A 5 23.78 -19.99 -53.22
C ARG A 5 23.63 -18.58 -52.66
N GLY A 6 22.38 -18.19 -52.38
CA GLY A 6 22.08 -17.05 -51.53
C GLY A 6 22.04 -17.51 -50.08
N CYS A 7 22.85 -16.91 -49.22
CA CYS A 7 22.68 -16.98 -47.77
C CYS A 7 21.62 -15.96 -47.37
N ALA A 8 20.44 -16.42 -46.93
CA ALA A 8 19.49 -15.59 -46.21
C ALA A 8 19.86 -15.64 -44.72
N LEU A 9 20.26 -14.49 -44.18
CA LEU A 9 20.44 -14.28 -42.75
C LEU A 9 19.05 -14.10 -42.13
N ALA A 10 18.60 -15.06 -41.32
CA ALA A 10 17.36 -14.93 -40.57
C ALA A 10 17.63 -14.16 -39.27
N CYS A 11 17.22 -12.88 -39.22
CA CYS A 11 17.13 -12.14 -37.96
C CYS A 11 15.92 -12.66 -37.17
N LEU A 12 16.18 -13.42 -36.11
CA LEU A 12 15.19 -13.73 -35.09
C LEU A 12 14.99 -12.47 -34.23
N PHE A 13 13.91 -11.74 -34.49
CA PHE A 13 13.40 -10.77 -33.54
C PHE A 13 12.75 -11.53 -32.38
N ALA A 14 13.41 -11.54 -31.22
CA ALA A 14 12.78 -11.94 -29.97
C ALA A 14 11.77 -10.84 -29.61
N PHE A 15 10.50 -11.07 -29.92
CA PHE A 15 9.42 -10.28 -29.34
C PHE A 15 9.33 -10.66 -27.86
N ALA A 16 9.60 -9.70 -26.98
CA ALA A 16 9.21 -9.80 -25.57
C ALA A 16 7.68 -9.92 -25.57
N LEU A 17 7.17 -11.09 -25.15
CA LEU A 17 5.75 -11.22 -24.88
C LEU A 17 5.40 -10.29 -23.72
N PRO A 18 4.25 -9.60 -23.74
CA PRO A 18 3.78 -8.90 -22.56
C PRO A 18 3.71 -9.91 -21.40
N THR A 19 4.34 -9.58 -20.29
CA THR A 19 4.22 -10.32 -19.03
C THR A 19 2.74 -10.42 -18.71
N LEU A 20 2.19 -11.64 -18.79
CA LEU A 20 0.84 -11.90 -18.29
C LEU A 20 0.83 -11.49 -16.82
N ALA A 21 -0.11 -10.62 -16.44
CA ALA A 21 -0.29 -10.23 -15.05
C ALA A 21 -0.41 -11.49 -14.19
N ALA A 22 0.37 -11.57 -13.11
CA ALA A 22 0.42 -12.74 -12.25
C ALA A 22 -1.00 -13.10 -11.75
N GLU A 23 -1.38 -14.38 -11.84
CA GLU A 23 -2.67 -14.82 -11.32
C GLU A 23 -2.78 -14.52 -9.81
N PRO A 24 -3.95 -14.06 -9.34
CA PRO A 24 -4.14 -13.79 -7.93
C PRO A 24 -3.98 -15.07 -7.10
N VAL A 25 -3.30 -14.94 -5.96
CA VAL A 25 -3.16 -15.96 -4.91
C VAL A 25 -4.54 -16.34 -4.35
N SER A 26 -5.41 -15.34 -4.17
CA SER A 26 -6.78 -15.53 -3.69
C SER A 26 -7.66 -14.37 -4.14
N ILE A 27 -8.95 -14.64 -4.35
CA ILE A 27 -9.95 -13.64 -4.70
C ILE A 27 -11.13 -13.73 -3.73
N THR A 28 -11.59 -12.58 -3.28
CA THR A 28 -12.82 -12.38 -2.50
C THR A 28 -13.68 -11.32 -3.19
N PRO A 29 -14.92 -11.05 -2.74
CA PRO A 29 -15.72 -9.96 -3.31
C PRO A 29 -15.07 -8.57 -3.23
N TRP A 30 -14.14 -8.36 -2.28
CA TRP A 30 -13.50 -7.05 -2.04
C TRP A 30 -12.05 -6.96 -2.50
N PHE A 31 -11.35 -8.09 -2.59
CA PHE A 31 -9.89 -8.11 -2.74
C PHE A 31 -9.45 -9.23 -3.69
N ALA A 32 -8.54 -8.89 -4.60
CA ALA A 32 -7.75 -9.82 -5.38
C ALA A 32 -6.29 -9.72 -4.89
N PHE A 33 -5.82 -10.73 -4.16
CA PHE A 33 -4.48 -10.76 -3.58
C PHE A 33 -3.47 -11.33 -4.56
N HIS A 34 -2.35 -10.65 -4.74
CA HIS A 34 -1.25 -11.04 -5.60
C HIS A 34 0.04 -11.13 -4.78
N SER A 35 0.88 -12.11 -5.14
CA SER A 35 2.29 -12.18 -4.76
C SER A 35 3.07 -12.04 -6.06
N ASP A 36 3.16 -10.80 -6.54
CA ASP A 36 3.75 -10.46 -7.82
C ASP A 36 5.28 -10.34 -7.72
N PHE A 37 6.00 -10.99 -8.63
CA PHE A 37 7.46 -11.06 -8.60
C PHE A 37 8.10 -9.69 -8.75
N ASP A 38 7.70 -8.91 -9.76
CA ASP A 38 8.33 -7.63 -10.08
C ASP A 38 8.05 -6.59 -8.98
N THR A 39 6.86 -6.64 -8.40
CA THR A 39 6.47 -5.80 -7.26
C THR A 39 7.29 -6.13 -6.02
N ASN A 40 7.50 -7.42 -5.71
CA ASN A 40 8.33 -7.84 -4.58
C ASN A 40 9.83 -7.59 -4.81
N LEU A 41 10.33 -7.76 -6.04
CA LEU A 41 11.70 -7.39 -6.40
C LEU A 41 11.91 -5.88 -6.24
N ASN A 42 10.96 -5.07 -6.68
CA ASN A 42 11.02 -3.62 -6.49
C ASN A 42 11.05 -3.24 -5.00
N ASP A 43 10.18 -3.84 -4.17
CA ASP A 43 10.19 -3.62 -2.72
C ASP A 43 11.54 -4.01 -2.09
N ALA A 44 12.05 -5.19 -2.42
CA ALA A 44 13.34 -5.67 -1.93
C ALA A 44 14.50 -4.71 -2.29
N LEU A 45 14.48 -4.13 -3.49
CA LEU A 45 15.47 -3.15 -3.92
C LEU A 45 15.31 -1.78 -3.24
N VAL A 46 14.07 -1.33 -2.99
CA VAL A 46 13.82 -0.11 -2.20
C VAL A 46 14.37 -0.27 -0.78
N ILE A 47 14.09 -1.39 -0.13
CA ILE A 47 14.59 -1.65 1.21
C ILE A 47 16.12 -1.78 1.23
N ALA A 48 16.69 -2.59 0.32
CA ALA A 48 18.15 -2.71 0.23
C ALA A 48 18.82 -1.36 -0.05
N GLY A 49 18.23 -0.53 -0.91
CA GLY A 49 18.75 0.81 -1.20
C GLY A 49 18.70 1.76 0.00
N ARG A 50 17.63 1.72 0.81
CA ARG A 50 17.53 2.47 2.07
C ARG A 50 18.59 2.01 3.08
N GLU A 51 18.74 0.70 3.27
CA GLU A 51 19.74 0.14 4.18
C GLU A 51 21.15 0.52 3.74
N ARG A 52 21.45 0.46 2.43
CA ARG A 52 22.73 0.90 1.89
C ARG A 52 23.01 2.38 2.15
N ALA A 53 22.05 3.25 1.86
CA ALA A 53 22.19 4.69 2.10
C ALA A 53 22.43 5.01 3.58
N ALA A 54 21.89 4.18 4.48
CA ALA A 54 22.06 4.30 5.92
C ALA A 54 23.29 3.55 6.48
N ASN A 55 24.13 2.94 5.63
CA ASN A 55 25.25 2.07 6.03
C ASN A 55 24.84 0.92 6.97
N ARG A 56 23.66 0.35 6.76
CA ARG A 56 23.14 -0.81 7.50
C ARG A 56 23.24 -2.09 6.66
N ALA A 57 23.03 -3.23 7.31
CA ALA A 57 23.05 -4.52 6.63
C ALA A 57 21.79 -4.71 5.78
N GLU A 58 21.96 -4.69 4.46
CA GLU A 58 20.92 -4.92 3.47
C GLU A 58 20.71 -6.43 3.18
N LEU A 59 19.65 -6.74 2.42
CA LEU A 59 19.39 -8.08 1.90
C LEU A 59 20.62 -8.68 1.20
N PHE A 60 20.86 -9.96 1.45
CA PHE A 60 22.04 -10.73 1.00
C PHE A 60 23.39 -10.35 1.60
N LYS A 61 23.48 -9.37 2.51
CA LYS A 61 24.71 -9.09 3.26
C LYS A 61 24.74 -9.72 4.66
N GLY A 62 23.64 -10.33 5.10
CA GLY A 62 23.53 -11.04 6.38
C GLY A 62 22.59 -12.25 6.33
N GLY A 63 22.59 -13.04 7.39
CA GLY A 63 21.70 -14.20 7.58
C GLY A 63 21.90 -15.32 6.55
N ASN A 64 20.88 -16.19 6.44
CA ASN A 64 20.91 -17.36 5.54
C ASN A 64 20.99 -16.96 4.05
N ALA A 65 20.38 -15.82 3.69
CA ALA A 65 20.36 -15.33 2.32
C ALA A 65 21.77 -14.95 1.81
N LYS A 66 22.69 -14.60 2.71
CA LYS A 66 24.09 -14.30 2.36
C LYS A 66 24.81 -15.52 1.77
N ALA A 67 24.64 -16.70 2.36
CA ALA A 67 25.34 -17.91 1.90
C ALA A 67 24.93 -18.29 0.47
N CYS A 68 23.63 -18.18 0.16
CA CYS A 68 23.14 -18.36 -1.20
C CYS A 68 23.76 -17.32 -2.16
N PHE A 69 23.70 -16.04 -1.79
CA PHE A 69 24.18 -14.96 -2.63
C PHE A 69 25.69 -15.04 -2.91
N ASP A 70 26.50 -15.37 -1.90
CA ASP A 70 27.94 -15.59 -2.05
C ASP A 70 28.26 -16.74 -3.01
N GLY A 71 27.38 -17.73 -3.11
CA GLY A 71 27.51 -18.88 -4.01
C GLY A 71 27.15 -18.59 -5.48
N LEU A 72 26.53 -17.45 -5.79
CA LEU A 72 26.09 -17.11 -7.15
C LEU A 72 27.25 -16.87 -8.13
N ALA A 73 26.95 -16.72 -9.42
CA ALA A 73 27.94 -16.26 -10.37
C ALA A 73 28.34 -14.79 -10.06
N PRO A 74 29.60 -14.37 -10.32
CA PRO A 74 30.02 -12.99 -10.12
C PRO A 74 29.15 -11.96 -10.84
N SER A 75 28.65 -12.29 -12.04
CA SER A 75 27.75 -11.43 -12.82
C SER A 75 26.40 -11.22 -12.16
N GLN A 76 25.81 -12.25 -11.55
CA GLN A 76 24.52 -12.16 -10.84
C GLN A 76 24.65 -11.29 -9.60
N ARG A 77 25.74 -11.48 -8.82
CA ARG A 77 26.04 -10.60 -7.68
C ARG A 77 26.26 -9.15 -8.10
N ALA A 78 26.99 -8.94 -9.21
CA ALA A 78 27.24 -7.61 -9.75
C ALA A 78 25.94 -6.92 -10.18
N GLY A 79 25.03 -7.63 -10.84
CA GLY A 79 23.72 -7.12 -11.24
C GLY A 79 22.88 -6.67 -10.05
N TRP A 80 22.78 -7.48 -9.00
CA TRP A 80 22.13 -7.08 -7.74
C TRP A 80 22.77 -5.81 -7.14
N ASN A 81 24.10 -5.81 -6.97
CA ASN A 81 24.78 -4.67 -6.34
C ASN A 81 24.58 -3.37 -7.16
N LEU A 82 24.61 -3.45 -8.49
CA LEU A 82 24.36 -2.32 -9.40
C LEU A 82 22.94 -1.75 -9.21
N ALA A 83 21.93 -2.63 -9.17
CA ALA A 83 20.55 -2.22 -8.96
C ALA A 83 20.37 -1.55 -7.60
N VAL A 84 20.91 -2.14 -6.52
CA VAL A 84 20.82 -1.54 -5.18
C VAL A 84 21.55 -0.19 -5.12
N ASP A 85 22.68 -0.01 -5.83
CA ASP A 85 23.36 1.29 -5.92
C ASP A 85 22.51 2.35 -6.63
N TYR A 86 21.79 1.96 -7.69
CA TYR A 86 20.82 2.83 -8.35
C TYR A 86 19.67 3.18 -7.41
N TYR A 87 19.07 2.19 -6.75
CA TYR A 87 17.95 2.41 -5.83
C TYR A 87 18.36 3.28 -4.65
N ALA A 88 19.52 3.05 -4.04
CA ALA A 88 20.03 3.84 -2.92
C ALA A 88 20.18 5.33 -3.25
N ARG A 89 20.54 5.66 -4.51
CA ARG A 89 20.75 7.04 -4.97
C ARG A 89 19.51 7.72 -5.51
N ILE A 90 18.63 6.97 -6.20
CA ILE A 90 17.58 7.56 -7.04
C ILE A 90 16.18 7.28 -6.50
N VAL A 91 15.91 6.05 -6.04
CA VAL A 91 14.54 5.59 -5.74
C VAL A 91 14.24 5.61 -4.23
N SER A 92 15.15 5.05 -3.45
CA SER A 92 15.02 4.83 -2.01
C SER A 92 14.99 6.10 -1.15
N PRO A 93 15.66 7.21 -1.53
CA PRO A 93 15.55 8.47 -0.80
C PRO A 93 14.15 9.10 -0.86
N ALA A 94 13.34 8.72 -1.85
CA ALA A 94 11.99 9.23 -2.02
C ALA A 94 11.02 8.57 -1.01
N GLY A 95 9.99 9.30 -0.59
CA GLY A 95 8.81 8.77 0.06
C GLY A 95 8.02 7.83 -0.86
N TRP A 96 7.02 7.12 -0.30
CA TRP A 96 6.18 6.22 -1.08
C TRP A 96 5.21 6.97 -2.02
N ASP A 97 4.87 8.21 -1.67
CA ASP A 97 4.02 9.14 -2.39
C ASP A 97 4.80 10.11 -3.29
N ASP A 98 6.13 10.13 -3.17
CA ASP A 98 7.01 10.87 -4.06
C ASP A 98 7.03 10.26 -5.47
N ARG A 99 7.24 11.11 -6.48
CA ARG A 99 7.15 10.77 -7.90
C ARG A 99 7.89 9.47 -8.27
N GLN A 100 9.07 9.25 -7.73
CA GLN A 100 9.93 8.11 -8.07
C GLN A 100 9.26 6.77 -7.69
N GLN A 101 8.89 6.59 -6.42
CA GLN A 101 8.25 5.35 -5.99
C GLN A 101 6.80 5.25 -6.48
N PHE A 102 6.08 6.37 -6.57
CA PHE A 102 4.73 6.40 -7.11
C PHE A 102 4.70 5.92 -8.58
N LEU A 103 5.58 6.44 -9.45
CA LEU A 103 5.66 6.03 -10.85
C LEU A 103 5.96 4.53 -11.00
N LEU A 104 6.92 4.02 -10.23
CA LEU A 104 7.24 2.59 -10.23
C LEU A 104 6.04 1.75 -9.80
N ARG A 105 5.34 2.17 -8.74
CA ARG A 105 4.17 1.45 -8.24
C ARG A 105 3.04 1.41 -9.26
N ILE A 106 2.69 2.54 -9.89
CA ILE A 106 1.63 2.53 -10.91
C ILE A 106 2.04 1.70 -12.13
N ALA A 107 3.31 1.71 -12.52
CA ALA A 107 3.79 0.90 -13.64
C ALA A 107 3.71 -0.60 -13.33
N LEU A 108 4.18 -1.02 -12.16
CA LEU A 108 4.14 -2.42 -11.71
C LEU A 108 2.71 -2.93 -11.49
N ALA A 109 1.81 -2.06 -11.04
CA ALA A 109 0.40 -2.37 -10.91
C ALA A 109 -0.36 -2.40 -12.25
N GLY A 110 0.28 -2.02 -13.38
CA GLY A 110 -0.35 -1.96 -14.70
C GLY A 110 -1.26 -0.74 -14.90
N LEU A 111 -1.03 0.33 -14.14
CA LEU A 111 -1.85 1.55 -14.04
C LEU A 111 -1.17 2.78 -14.67
N ALA A 112 0.01 2.60 -15.25
CA ALA A 112 0.74 3.67 -15.91
C ALA A 112 0.13 3.97 -17.28
N GLU A 113 -0.57 5.11 -17.38
CA GLU A 113 -1.13 5.61 -18.64
C GLU A 113 -0.58 6.99 -19.00
N ASN A 114 -0.50 7.29 -20.31
CA ASN A 114 -0.18 8.62 -20.84
C ASN A 114 1.07 9.27 -20.26
N LEU A 115 2.12 8.48 -20.03
CA LEU A 115 3.38 8.96 -19.47
C LEU A 115 4.13 9.89 -20.43
N ASP A 116 4.68 10.98 -19.88
CA ASP A 116 5.63 11.83 -20.60
C ASP A 116 6.96 11.10 -20.86
N GLU A 117 7.76 11.58 -21.82
CA GLU A 117 9.03 10.95 -22.20
C GLU A 117 10.00 10.78 -21.02
N ARG A 118 9.96 11.69 -20.03
CA ARG A 118 10.82 11.63 -18.85
C ARG A 118 10.37 10.51 -17.91
N ALA A 119 9.07 10.36 -17.70
CA ALA A 119 8.50 9.28 -16.90
C ALA A 119 8.78 7.92 -17.57
N SER A 120 8.55 7.80 -18.88
CA SER A 120 8.84 6.58 -19.63
C SER A 120 10.32 6.21 -19.56
N GLY A 121 11.24 7.15 -19.84
CA GLY A 121 12.68 6.88 -19.74
C GLY A 121 13.15 6.55 -18.32
N TYR A 122 12.51 7.11 -17.30
CA TYR A 122 12.76 6.72 -15.90
C TYR A 122 12.34 5.27 -15.62
N LEU A 123 11.15 4.87 -16.06
CA LEU A 123 10.63 3.53 -15.86
C LEU A 123 11.45 2.47 -16.62
N GLU A 124 11.83 2.74 -17.86
CA GLU A 124 12.69 1.86 -18.67
C GLU A 124 14.05 1.64 -17.98
N LEU A 125 14.66 2.70 -17.44
CA LEU A 125 15.92 2.58 -16.70
C LEU A 125 15.73 1.75 -15.42
N ALA A 126 14.65 1.98 -14.68
CA ALA A 126 14.37 1.23 -13.47
C ALA A 126 14.05 -0.24 -13.75
N GLU A 127 13.34 -0.54 -14.85
CA GLU A 127 13.10 -1.90 -15.33
C GLU A 127 14.41 -2.59 -15.69
N HIS A 128 15.32 -1.92 -16.40
CA HIS A 128 16.65 -2.47 -16.69
C HIS A 128 17.44 -2.81 -15.41
N MET A 129 17.36 -1.95 -14.39
CA MET A 129 18.00 -2.20 -13.09
C MET A 129 17.35 -3.38 -12.36
N ARG A 130 16.02 -3.53 -12.40
CA ARG A 130 15.32 -4.70 -11.86
C ARG A 130 15.73 -5.98 -12.59
N GLY A 131 15.73 -5.98 -13.93
CA GLY A 131 16.17 -7.13 -14.72
C GLY A 131 17.62 -7.55 -14.45
N ALA A 132 18.50 -6.61 -14.12
CA ALA A 132 19.87 -6.92 -13.69
C ALA A 132 19.93 -7.62 -12.31
N ALA A 133 19.00 -7.32 -11.41
CA ALA A 133 18.90 -7.89 -10.07
C ALA A 133 18.13 -9.21 -10.02
N GLU A 134 17.21 -9.43 -10.97
CA GLU A 134 16.30 -10.57 -11.04
C GLU A 134 17.00 -11.93 -10.83
N PRO A 135 18.15 -12.24 -11.47
CA PRO A 135 18.77 -13.56 -11.30
C PRO A 135 19.19 -13.87 -9.87
N ALA A 136 19.66 -12.86 -9.12
CA ALA A 136 20.06 -13.04 -7.73
C ALA A 136 18.84 -13.16 -6.80
N TYR A 137 17.80 -12.35 -7.06
CA TYR A 137 16.58 -12.39 -6.27
C TYR A 137 15.82 -13.70 -6.46
N THR A 138 15.68 -14.16 -7.71
CA THR A 138 15.08 -15.46 -8.06
C THR A 138 15.79 -16.60 -7.34
N ALA A 139 17.13 -16.62 -7.35
CA ALA A 139 17.91 -17.72 -6.78
C ALA A 139 17.91 -17.74 -5.24
N CYS A 140 17.84 -16.59 -4.58
CA CYS A 140 18.16 -16.48 -3.15
C CYS A 140 17.10 -15.82 -2.27
N GLY A 141 16.08 -15.18 -2.83
CA GLY A 141 15.09 -14.40 -2.07
C GLY A 141 13.64 -14.71 -2.41
N TRP A 142 13.33 -14.97 -3.68
CA TRP A 142 11.96 -15.02 -4.16
C TRP A 142 11.13 -16.12 -3.52
N ASP A 143 11.60 -17.38 -3.54
CA ASP A 143 10.83 -18.51 -3.01
C ASP A 143 10.40 -18.32 -1.55
N GLN A 144 11.29 -17.76 -0.72
CA GLN A 144 10.99 -17.47 0.68
C GLN A 144 9.96 -16.34 0.80
N GLN A 145 10.10 -15.28 0.00
CA GLN A 145 9.17 -14.15 0.02
C GLN A 145 7.78 -14.54 -0.47
N ASP A 146 7.69 -15.25 -1.59
CA ASP A 146 6.42 -15.72 -2.15
C ASP A 146 5.70 -16.67 -1.18
N ALA A 147 6.44 -17.59 -0.56
CA ALA A 147 5.88 -18.47 0.47
C ALA A 147 5.34 -17.67 1.68
N ALA A 148 6.06 -16.64 2.13
CA ALA A 148 5.60 -15.78 3.23
C ALA A 148 4.34 -15.00 2.86
N ASN A 149 4.28 -14.42 1.66
CA ASN A 149 3.12 -13.71 1.15
C ASN A 149 1.90 -14.62 1.06
N ARG A 150 2.04 -15.79 0.43
CA ARG A 150 0.95 -16.76 0.28
C ARG A 150 0.45 -17.27 1.63
N ALA A 151 1.36 -17.59 2.56
CA ALA A 151 0.98 -18.04 3.89
C ALA A 151 0.24 -16.94 4.68
N TRP A 152 0.64 -15.67 4.53
CA TRP A 152 -0.08 -14.55 5.15
C TRP A 152 -1.50 -14.39 4.57
N VAL A 153 -1.65 -14.46 3.24
CA VAL A 153 -2.96 -14.44 2.58
C VAL A 153 -3.83 -15.59 3.09
N GLU A 154 -3.30 -16.82 3.12
CA GLU A 154 -4.01 -18.01 3.59
C GLU A 154 -4.55 -17.84 5.02
N ARG A 155 -3.75 -17.31 5.96
CA ARG A 155 -4.18 -17.06 7.35
C ARG A 155 -5.22 -15.95 7.46
N LEU A 156 -5.22 -14.98 6.55
CA LEU A 156 -6.19 -13.89 6.53
C LEU A 156 -7.56 -14.32 5.97
N MET A 157 -7.59 -15.24 5.00
CA MET A 157 -8.80 -15.60 4.26
C MET A 157 -9.99 -16.01 5.13
N PRO A 158 -9.86 -16.89 6.15
CA PRO A 158 -10.99 -17.29 6.97
C PRO A 158 -11.71 -16.10 7.63
N ARG A 159 -10.97 -15.07 8.03
CA ARG A 159 -11.57 -13.87 8.65
C ARG A 159 -12.24 -12.96 7.63
N ILE A 160 -11.69 -12.82 6.43
CA ILE A 160 -12.39 -12.09 5.35
C ILE A 160 -13.69 -12.81 5.00
N GLN A 161 -13.67 -14.14 4.89
CA GLN A 161 -14.86 -14.94 4.60
C GLN A 161 -15.91 -14.83 5.71
N GLN A 162 -15.48 -14.84 6.97
CA GLN A 162 -16.37 -14.78 8.12
C GLN A 162 -16.97 -13.38 8.36
N HIS A 163 -16.17 -12.32 8.22
CA HIS A 163 -16.54 -10.97 8.68
C HIS A 163 -16.63 -9.92 7.56
N GLY A 164 -16.05 -10.20 6.38
CA GLY A 164 -15.88 -9.18 5.33
C GLY A 164 -17.18 -8.54 4.87
N ALA A 165 -18.28 -9.30 4.78
CA ALA A 165 -19.58 -8.77 4.38
C ALA A 165 -20.14 -7.77 5.39
N ALA A 166 -20.08 -8.10 6.69
CA ALA A 166 -20.56 -7.23 7.74
C ALA A 166 -19.73 -5.94 7.84
N ILE A 167 -18.40 -6.06 7.74
CA ILE A 167 -17.49 -4.91 7.76
C ILE A 167 -17.75 -4.01 6.55
N ALA A 168 -17.78 -4.57 5.34
CA ALA A 168 -17.96 -3.80 4.11
C ALA A 168 -19.30 -3.05 4.09
N GLN A 169 -20.39 -3.71 4.49
CA GLN A 169 -21.71 -3.10 4.57
C GLN A 169 -21.73 -1.96 5.59
N ARG A 170 -21.10 -2.16 6.75
CA ARG A 170 -21.07 -1.15 7.80
C ARG A 170 -20.22 0.05 7.40
N LEU A 171 -19.05 -0.15 6.77
CA LEU A 171 -18.22 0.95 6.27
C LEU A 171 -18.91 1.76 5.18
N GLU A 172 -19.62 1.10 4.25
CA GLU A 172 -20.45 1.80 3.24
C GLU A 172 -21.49 2.72 3.91
N ALA A 173 -22.17 2.22 4.96
CA ALA A 173 -23.13 3.01 5.72
C ALA A 173 -22.49 4.15 6.52
N VAL A 174 -21.32 3.91 7.14
CA VAL A 174 -20.59 4.90 7.95
C VAL A 174 -19.95 5.99 7.08
N TYR A 175 -19.53 5.69 5.86
CA TYR A 175 -18.99 6.72 4.97
C TYR A 175 -20.04 7.36 4.06
N GLY A 176 -21.20 6.71 3.88
CA GLY A 176 -22.27 7.20 3.00
C GLY A 176 -21.90 7.13 1.52
N THR A 177 -20.91 6.31 1.16
CA THR A 177 -20.37 6.15 -0.19
C THR A 177 -20.38 4.65 -0.53
N PRO A 178 -20.90 4.24 -1.70
CA PRO A 178 -20.86 2.84 -2.11
C PRO A 178 -19.45 2.40 -2.52
N TRP A 179 -19.17 1.10 -2.39
CA TRP A 179 -17.94 0.53 -2.92
C TRP A 179 -17.86 0.61 -4.46
N HIS A 180 -16.66 0.89 -4.98
CA HIS A 180 -16.37 0.95 -6.42
C HIS A 180 -15.08 0.21 -6.76
N GLY A 181 -14.97 -0.27 -8.00
CA GLY A 181 -13.76 -0.93 -8.50
C GLY A 181 -13.40 -2.23 -7.77
N LEU A 182 -14.39 -2.93 -7.22
CA LEU A 182 -14.18 -4.22 -6.56
C LEU A 182 -14.06 -5.37 -7.58
N PRO A 183 -13.27 -6.41 -7.28
CA PRO A 183 -12.35 -6.50 -6.15
C PRO A 183 -11.11 -5.62 -6.35
N LEU A 184 -10.63 -4.97 -5.27
CA LEU A 184 -9.41 -4.17 -5.31
C LEU A 184 -8.19 -5.07 -5.49
N ARG A 185 -7.26 -4.67 -6.37
CA ARG A 185 -5.96 -5.34 -6.48
C ARG A 185 -5.13 -5.07 -5.24
N VAL A 186 -4.61 -6.13 -4.65
CA VAL A 186 -3.74 -6.09 -3.46
C VAL A 186 -2.44 -6.79 -3.79
N ASP A 187 -1.34 -6.05 -3.89
CA ASP A 187 -0.01 -6.64 -3.99
C ASP A 187 0.59 -6.82 -2.58
N VAL A 188 0.91 -8.06 -2.23
CA VAL A 188 1.54 -8.43 -0.96
C VAL A 188 3.06 -8.43 -1.12
N VAL A 189 3.75 -7.71 -0.24
CA VAL A 189 5.20 -7.51 -0.25
C VAL A 189 5.82 -7.74 1.11
N ALA A 190 7.15 -7.75 1.20
CA ALA A 190 7.85 -7.87 2.48
C ALA A 190 7.63 -6.62 3.34
N HIS A 191 7.75 -5.44 2.73
CA HIS A 191 7.66 -4.16 3.41
C HIS A 191 6.72 -3.23 2.64
N ALA A 192 5.83 -2.54 3.35
CA ALA A 192 4.94 -1.55 2.74
C ALA A 192 4.89 -0.32 3.67
N PRO A 193 5.76 0.68 3.47
CA PRO A 193 5.75 1.89 4.29
C PRO A 193 4.45 2.68 4.07
N PRO A 194 4.02 3.55 5.01
CA PRO A 194 4.70 3.90 6.25
C PRO A 194 4.36 2.99 7.45
N VAL A 195 3.20 2.32 7.43
CA VAL A 195 2.68 1.55 8.58
C VAL A 195 2.36 0.11 8.24
N GLY A 196 2.97 -0.45 7.20
CA GLY A 196 2.73 -1.82 6.74
C GLY A 196 1.71 -1.93 5.61
N ALA A 197 1.02 -0.85 5.23
CA ALA A 197 0.17 -0.81 4.06
C ALA A 197 -0.02 0.63 3.55
N ASN A 198 -0.46 0.77 2.30
CA ASN A 198 -0.91 2.03 1.72
C ASN A 198 -1.78 1.78 0.46
N THR A 199 -2.59 2.78 0.08
CA THR A 199 -3.45 2.73 -1.11
C THR A 199 -3.10 3.82 -2.12
N ILE A 200 -3.02 3.45 -3.41
CA ILE A 200 -3.21 4.40 -4.52
C ILE A 200 -4.67 4.30 -4.93
N TRP A 201 -5.34 5.44 -4.94
CA TRP A 201 -6.68 5.55 -5.48
C TRP A 201 -6.64 5.81 -6.99
N LEU A 202 -7.56 5.18 -7.71
CA LEU A 202 -7.77 5.35 -9.15
C LEU A 202 -9.21 5.80 -9.37
N ASN A 203 -9.37 7.02 -9.87
CA ASN A 203 -10.70 7.52 -10.22
C ASN A 203 -11.08 7.09 -11.63
N PRO A 204 -12.28 6.51 -11.88
CA PRO A 204 -13.25 5.92 -10.95
C PRO A 204 -13.01 4.42 -10.69
N GLU A 205 -11.88 3.87 -11.16
CA GLU A 205 -11.62 2.44 -11.34
C GLU A 205 -11.29 1.67 -10.05
N GLY A 206 -11.32 2.33 -8.88
CA GLY A 206 -11.12 1.72 -7.57
C GLY A 206 -9.80 2.13 -6.95
N GLY A 207 -8.94 1.16 -6.65
CA GLY A 207 -7.65 1.42 -6.02
C GLY A 207 -6.73 0.21 -6.06
N HIS A 208 -5.45 0.47 -5.82
CA HIS A 208 -4.40 -0.51 -5.68
C HIS A 208 -3.81 -0.44 -4.28
N ILE A 209 -3.90 -1.54 -3.54
CA ILE A 209 -3.38 -1.68 -2.18
C ILE A 209 -2.02 -2.37 -2.24
N LEU A 210 -1.03 -1.82 -1.56
CA LEU A 210 0.24 -2.49 -1.28
C LEU A 210 0.27 -2.81 0.22
N VAL A 211 0.49 -4.06 0.59
CA VAL A 211 0.44 -4.51 1.99
C VAL A 211 1.61 -5.43 2.35
N SER A 212 2.15 -5.28 3.55
CA SER A 212 3.23 -6.11 4.07
C SER A 212 2.69 -7.43 4.61
N SER A 213 3.30 -8.55 4.21
CA SER A 213 3.08 -9.86 4.84
C SER A 213 3.67 -9.97 6.26
N GLY A 214 4.34 -8.91 6.74
CA GLY A 214 4.84 -8.76 8.10
C GLY A 214 3.81 -8.20 9.09
N ILE A 215 2.62 -7.76 8.63
CA ILE A 215 1.56 -7.34 9.55
C ILE A 215 1.05 -8.54 10.34
N GLU A 216 1.01 -8.40 11.66
CA GLU A 216 0.49 -9.42 12.57
C GLU A 216 -0.93 -9.83 12.19
N ASP A 217 -1.20 -11.13 12.27
CA ASP A 217 -2.48 -11.68 11.87
C ASP A 217 -3.62 -10.94 12.59
N ALA A 218 -3.57 -10.67 13.89
CA ALA A 218 -4.67 -9.98 14.60
C ALA A 218 -5.09 -8.63 13.99
N LEU A 219 -4.18 -7.94 13.30
CA LEU A 219 -4.34 -6.61 12.74
C LEU A 219 -4.60 -6.60 11.22
N ALA A 220 -4.27 -7.70 10.54
CA ALA A 220 -4.34 -7.81 9.08
C ALA A 220 -5.75 -7.57 8.51
N LEU A 221 -6.81 -7.91 9.24
CA LEU A 221 -8.18 -7.68 8.75
C LEU A 221 -8.54 -6.19 8.75
N GLU A 222 -8.25 -5.48 9.85
CA GLU A 222 -8.55 -4.05 9.95
C GLU A 222 -7.75 -3.24 8.95
N ILE A 223 -6.45 -3.50 8.81
CA ILE A 223 -5.62 -2.73 7.87
C ILE A 223 -6.10 -2.91 6.43
N MET A 224 -6.55 -4.10 6.02
CA MET A 224 -7.08 -4.31 4.68
C MET A 224 -8.33 -3.48 4.41
N PHE A 225 -9.26 -3.43 5.36
CA PHE A 225 -10.46 -2.63 5.22
C PHE A 225 -10.21 -1.13 5.39
N HIS A 226 -9.24 -0.74 6.22
CA HIS A 226 -8.77 0.65 6.33
C HIS A 226 -8.19 1.14 5.00
N GLU A 227 -7.29 0.36 4.39
CA GLU A 227 -6.72 0.71 3.09
C GLU A 227 -7.78 0.72 1.98
N ALA A 228 -8.75 -0.20 2.04
CA ALA A 228 -9.90 -0.20 1.13
C ALA A 228 -10.78 1.05 1.29
N SER A 229 -10.98 1.54 2.53
CA SER A 229 -11.79 2.71 2.83
C SER A 229 -11.30 3.98 2.13
N HIS A 230 -10.03 4.06 1.72
CA HIS A 230 -9.56 5.14 0.83
C HIS A 230 -10.33 5.23 -0.51
N THR A 231 -11.00 4.16 -0.93
CA THR A 231 -11.90 4.16 -2.11
C THR A 231 -13.28 4.74 -1.81
N LEU A 232 -13.74 4.67 -0.56
CA LEU A 232 -15.01 5.22 -0.06
C LEU A 232 -14.88 6.68 0.38
N VAL A 233 -13.71 7.04 0.89
CA VAL A 233 -13.45 8.37 1.44
C VAL A 233 -12.01 8.81 1.16
N SER A 234 -11.88 9.92 0.45
CA SER A 234 -10.61 10.63 0.29
C SER A 234 -10.81 12.13 0.18
N TYR A 235 -9.85 12.88 0.71
CA TYR A 235 -9.83 14.34 0.61
C TYR A 235 -9.85 14.80 -0.85
N GLY A 236 -10.62 15.85 -1.15
CA GLY A 236 -10.69 16.47 -2.48
C GLY A 236 -11.62 15.81 -3.51
N ARG A 237 -12.39 14.77 -3.13
CA ARG A 237 -13.33 14.07 -4.03
C ARG A 237 -14.79 14.50 -3.90
N GLY A 238 -15.10 15.36 -2.93
CA GLY A 238 -16.49 15.65 -2.57
C GLY A 238 -17.15 14.50 -1.79
N ASP A 239 -16.36 13.64 -1.14
CA ASP A 239 -16.89 12.56 -0.30
C ASP A 239 -17.49 13.14 1.00
N PRO A 240 -18.51 12.49 1.60
CA PRO A 240 -19.28 13.07 2.70
C PRO A 240 -18.47 13.49 3.92
N LEU A 241 -17.48 12.69 4.34
CA LEU A 241 -16.66 12.99 5.53
C LEU A 241 -15.76 14.23 5.34
N PRO A 242 -14.89 14.31 4.29
CA PRO A 242 -14.14 15.53 4.01
C PRO A 242 -15.03 16.76 3.88
N LEU A 243 -16.15 16.67 3.16
CA LEU A 243 -17.09 17.80 3.03
C LEU A 243 -17.69 18.24 4.37
N ALA A 244 -18.02 17.31 5.25
CA ALA A 244 -18.53 17.63 6.58
C ALA A 244 -17.47 18.33 7.45
N LEU A 245 -16.21 17.88 7.39
CA LEU A 245 -15.08 18.50 8.09
C LEU A 245 -14.77 19.91 7.54
N GLU A 246 -14.77 20.07 6.21
CA GLU A 246 -14.59 21.37 5.55
C GLU A 246 -15.70 22.36 5.92
N ALA A 247 -16.96 21.93 5.89
CA ALA A 247 -18.09 22.75 6.29
C ALA A 247 -18.02 23.12 7.79
N ALA A 248 -17.63 22.20 8.66
CA ALA A 248 -17.43 22.46 10.08
C ALA A 248 -16.31 23.49 10.32
N ALA A 249 -15.18 23.35 9.63
CA ALA A 249 -14.08 24.30 9.69
C ALA A 249 -14.50 25.71 9.23
N GLN A 250 -15.22 25.81 8.11
CA GLN A 250 -15.76 27.07 7.60
C GLN A 250 -16.73 27.74 8.59
N ASN A 251 -17.63 26.97 9.21
CA ASN A 251 -18.63 27.50 10.14
C ASN A 251 -18.04 27.91 11.50
N THR A 252 -16.94 27.29 11.91
CA THR A 252 -16.27 27.56 13.20
C THR A 252 -15.12 28.55 13.08
N GLY A 253 -14.63 28.81 11.86
CA GLY A 253 -13.43 29.63 11.63
C GLY A 253 -12.12 28.93 12.05
N VAL A 254 -12.17 27.63 12.33
CA VAL A 254 -11.02 26.82 12.75
C VAL A 254 -10.30 26.30 11.51
N GLU A 255 -8.97 26.39 11.49
CA GLU A 255 -8.18 25.79 10.41
C GLU A 255 -8.33 24.26 10.43
N LEU A 256 -8.73 23.66 9.31
CA LEU A 256 -8.88 22.21 9.20
C LEU A 256 -7.50 21.55 9.15
N PRO A 257 -7.11 20.73 10.15
CA PRO A 257 -5.83 20.05 10.11
C PRO A 257 -5.80 19.05 8.95
N ARG A 258 -4.73 19.09 8.13
CA ARG A 258 -4.59 18.26 6.91
C ARG A 258 -4.82 16.76 7.15
N ASP A 259 -4.36 16.23 8.27
CA ASP A 259 -4.45 14.81 8.61
C ASP A 259 -5.78 14.41 9.26
N LEU A 260 -6.66 15.38 9.62
CA LEU A 260 -7.83 15.09 10.47
C LEU A 260 -8.79 14.08 9.82
N TRP A 261 -9.00 14.17 8.51
CA TRP A 261 -9.86 13.21 7.81
C TRP A 261 -9.31 11.77 7.91
N HIS A 262 -7.98 11.60 7.87
CA HIS A 262 -7.33 10.27 7.95
C HIS A 262 -7.39 9.72 9.36
N VAL A 263 -7.24 10.58 10.36
CA VAL A 263 -7.42 10.23 11.79
C VAL A 263 -8.85 9.72 12.03
N VAL A 264 -9.85 10.46 11.55
CA VAL A 264 -11.27 10.06 11.68
C VAL A 264 -11.54 8.77 10.92
N MET A 265 -10.93 8.56 9.75
CA MET A 265 -11.06 7.31 8.99
C MET A 265 -10.51 6.10 9.75
N PHE A 266 -9.33 6.22 10.36
CA PHE A 266 -8.75 5.18 11.23
C PHE A 266 -9.69 4.87 12.41
N TYR A 267 -10.18 5.91 13.08
CA TYR A 267 -11.11 5.74 14.20
C TYR A 267 -12.38 5.01 13.76
N LEU A 268 -13.08 5.52 12.74
CA LEU A 268 -14.33 4.92 12.26
C LEU A 268 -14.13 3.48 11.78
N THR A 269 -13.03 3.18 11.08
CA THR A 269 -12.74 1.80 10.66
C THR A 269 -12.53 0.90 11.88
N GLY A 270 -11.71 1.33 12.85
CA GLY A 270 -11.46 0.58 14.08
C GLY A 270 -12.73 0.31 14.90
N GLU A 271 -13.65 1.28 14.96
CA GLU A 271 -14.93 1.13 15.62
C GLU A 271 -15.83 0.12 14.91
N VAL A 272 -15.90 0.14 13.58
CA VAL A 272 -16.62 -0.87 12.80
C VAL A 272 -16.02 -2.27 13.02
N MET A 273 -14.70 -2.38 13.10
CA MET A 273 -14.04 -3.65 13.43
C MET A 273 -14.45 -4.14 14.82
N ARG A 274 -14.49 -3.24 15.82
CA ARG A 274 -14.91 -3.56 17.18
C ARG A 274 -16.38 -3.96 17.27
N GLU A 275 -17.27 -3.30 16.52
CA GLU A 275 -18.69 -3.70 16.40
C GLU A 275 -18.84 -5.12 15.84
N VAL A 276 -18.06 -5.49 14.82
CA VAL A 276 -18.17 -6.79 14.14
C VAL A 276 -17.43 -7.92 14.87
N LEU A 277 -16.27 -7.65 15.44
CA LEU A 277 -15.41 -8.64 16.10
C LEU A 277 -15.68 -8.76 17.62
N GLY A 278 -16.41 -7.81 18.20
CA GLY A 278 -16.77 -7.76 19.61
C GLY A 278 -15.87 -6.84 20.44
N GLU A 279 -16.36 -6.49 21.63
CA GLU A 279 -15.76 -5.45 22.51
C GLU A 279 -14.31 -5.73 22.95
N ALA A 280 -13.88 -7.01 22.94
CA ALA A 280 -12.51 -7.39 23.28
C ALA A 280 -11.49 -7.02 22.18
N TYR A 281 -11.96 -6.71 20.97
CA TYR A 281 -11.10 -6.28 19.88
C TYR A 281 -10.52 -4.89 20.15
N THR A 282 -9.20 -4.77 20.04
CA THR A 282 -8.49 -3.49 20.18
C THR A 282 -8.13 -2.96 18.79
N PRO A 283 -8.64 -1.78 18.37
CA PRO A 283 -8.36 -1.22 17.06
C PRO A 283 -6.87 -1.06 16.74
N TYR A 284 -6.55 -1.10 15.44
CA TYR A 284 -5.19 -0.94 14.91
C TYR A 284 -4.52 0.32 15.43
N MET A 285 -5.25 1.44 15.41
CA MET A 285 -4.71 2.73 15.83
C MET A 285 -4.29 2.75 17.31
N VAL A 286 -4.95 1.95 18.15
CA VAL A 286 -4.61 1.79 19.57
C VAL A 286 -3.42 0.84 19.71
N THR A 287 -3.48 -0.33 19.05
CA THR A 287 -2.43 -1.35 19.12
C THR A 287 -1.08 -0.83 18.60
N GLN A 288 -1.09 0.03 17.58
CA GLN A 288 0.12 0.64 17.01
C GLN A 288 0.53 1.95 17.69
N GLY A 289 -0.15 2.34 18.79
CA GLY A 289 0.19 3.56 19.53
C GLY A 289 0.06 4.85 18.72
N LEU A 290 -0.83 4.90 17.72
CA LEU A 290 -1.01 6.11 16.90
C LEU A 290 -1.53 7.27 17.73
N TRP A 291 -2.35 6.97 18.74
CA TRP A 291 -2.77 7.93 19.77
C TRP A 291 -1.62 8.39 20.66
N ASP A 292 -0.72 7.50 21.07
CA ASP A 292 0.38 7.90 21.94
C ASP A 292 1.52 8.59 21.18
N GLY A 293 1.50 8.49 19.85
CA GLY A 293 2.44 9.14 18.93
C GLY A 293 1.84 10.33 18.20
N ARG A 294 1.84 10.26 16.86
CA ARG A 294 1.60 11.41 15.96
C ARG A 294 0.20 12.04 16.08
N TRP A 295 -0.78 11.33 16.63
CA TRP A 295 -2.19 11.77 16.62
C TRP A 295 -2.79 11.99 18.00
N GLY A 296 -2.00 11.99 19.07
CA GLY A 296 -2.52 12.17 20.43
C GLY A 296 -3.36 13.41 20.64
N ARG A 297 -3.00 14.52 19.98
CA ARG A 297 -3.76 15.78 20.01
C ARG A 297 -5.19 15.70 19.46
N TYR A 298 -5.55 14.61 18.79
CA TYR A 298 -6.89 14.43 18.23
C TYR A 298 -7.77 13.50 19.06
N ARG A 299 -7.17 12.73 19.98
CA ARG A 299 -7.81 11.60 20.63
C ARG A 299 -9.07 12.02 21.39
N GLU A 300 -8.95 12.96 22.30
CA GLU A 300 -10.07 13.39 23.17
C GLU A 300 -11.22 13.95 22.32
N ALA A 301 -10.92 14.84 21.38
CA ALA A 301 -11.92 15.41 20.50
C ALA A 301 -12.62 14.36 19.61
N VAL A 302 -11.88 13.39 19.05
CA VAL A 302 -12.44 12.31 18.22
C VAL A 302 -13.32 11.37 19.06
N GLU A 303 -12.78 10.86 20.17
CA GLU A 303 -13.48 9.93 21.07
C GLU A 303 -14.74 10.57 21.69
N ALA A 304 -14.77 11.90 21.84
CA ALA A 304 -15.93 12.61 22.39
C ALA A 304 -16.99 13.00 21.34
N SER A 305 -16.68 12.98 20.04
CA SER A 305 -17.57 13.50 18.99
C SER A 305 -18.07 12.44 18.02
N MET A 306 -17.26 11.45 17.67
CA MET A 306 -17.62 10.45 16.67
C MET A 306 -18.58 9.33 17.14
N PRO A 307 -18.63 8.91 18.42
CA PRO A 307 -19.58 7.88 18.86
C PRO A 307 -21.04 8.18 18.53
N ALA A 308 -21.48 9.44 18.71
CA ALA A 308 -22.85 9.84 18.42
C ALA A 308 -23.22 9.66 16.93
N TYR A 309 -22.25 9.82 16.03
CA TYR A 309 -22.44 9.53 14.61
C TYR A 309 -22.58 8.02 14.35
N LEU A 310 -21.69 7.21 14.94
CA LEU A 310 -21.71 5.75 14.79
C LEU A 310 -23.02 5.14 15.31
N GLU A 311 -23.53 5.65 16.44
CA GLU A 311 -24.78 5.23 17.07
C GLU A 311 -26.04 5.75 16.35
N GLY A 312 -25.88 6.68 15.38
CA GLY A 312 -26.99 7.31 14.67
C GLY A 312 -27.75 8.36 15.50
N SER A 313 -27.23 8.77 16.65
CA SER A 313 -27.82 9.82 17.49
C SER A 313 -27.44 11.24 17.03
N ALA A 314 -26.45 11.35 16.14
CA ALA A 314 -26.06 12.59 15.45
C ALA A 314 -25.78 12.33 13.96
N THR A 315 -25.93 13.37 13.12
CA THR A 315 -25.49 13.32 11.72
C THR A 315 -23.97 13.51 11.62
N LEU A 316 -23.38 13.12 10.48
CA LEU A 316 -21.96 13.34 10.20
C LEU A 316 -21.57 14.82 10.33
N GLN A 317 -22.44 15.73 9.89
CA GLN A 317 -22.21 17.17 10.01
C GLN A 317 -22.20 17.65 11.46
N GLN A 318 -23.08 17.11 12.30
CA GLN A 318 -23.13 17.44 13.73
C GLN A 318 -21.89 16.92 14.46
N ALA A 319 -21.46 15.69 14.17
CA ALA A 319 -20.25 15.12 14.75
C ALA A 319 -18.98 15.86 14.29
N ALA A 320 -18.88 16.22 13.00
CA ALA A 320 -17.78 17.03 12.48
C ALA A 320 -17.71 18.42 13.15
N ALA A 321 -18.86 19.10 13.31
CA ALA A 321 -18.91 20.38 14.01
C ALA A 321 -18.46 20.26 15.47
N SER A 322 -18.92 19.22 16.17
CA SER A 322 -18.50 18.93 17.55
C SER A 322 -16.99 18.67 17.65
N LEU A 323 -16.44 17.88 16.73
CA LEU A 323 -15.02 17.56 16.66
C LEU A 323 -14.17 18.83 16.50
N LEU A 324 -14.48 19.67 15.51
CA LEU A 324 -13.72 20.90 15.25
C LEU A 324 -13.82 21.88 16.41
N GLN A 325 -14.99 21.99 17.05
CA GLN A 325 -15.16 22.84 18.23
C GLN A 325 -14.27 22.37 19.40
N LYS A 326 -14.18 21.07 19.65
CA LYS A 326 -13.33 20.51 20.70
C LYS A 326 -11.84 20.70 20.42
N LEU A 327 -11.41 20.45 19.18
CA LEU A 327 -10.01 20.68 18.77
C LEU A 327 -9.58 22.13 18.94
N HIS A 328 -10.51 23.09 18.82
CA HIS A 328 -10.22 24.50 19.07
C HIS A 328 -10.20 24.88 20.55
N ALA A 329 -10.99 24.18 21.38
CA ALA A 329 -11.08 24.43 22.81
C ALA A 329 -9.89 23.85 23.60
N GLU A 330 -9.17 22.90 23.03
CA GLU A 330 -7.93 22.38 23.61
C GLU A 330 -6.79 23.42 23.45
N PRO A 331 -6.17 23.89 24.54
CA PRO A 331 -5.02 24.78 24.44
C PRO A 331 -3.88 24.01 23.73
N GLY A 332 -3.36 24.57 22.64
CA GLY A 332 -2.21 24.00 21.93
C GLY A 332 -1.01 23.85 22.88
N PRO A 333 -0.11 22.88 22.62
CA PRO A 333 1.11 22.77 23.40
C PRO A 333 1.98 24.01 23.12
N ASP A 334 2.28 24.77 24.17
CA ASP A 334 3.36 25.77 24.19
C ASP A 334 4.73 25.11 23.95
#